data_AF-A0A952PI91-F1
#
_entry.id   AF-A0A952PI91-F1
#
_cell.length_a   1.000
_cell.length_b   1.000
_cell.length_c   1.000
_cell.angle_alpha   90.00
_cell.angle_beta   90.00
_cell.angle_gamma   90.00
#
_symmetry.space_group_name_H-M   'P 1'
#
loop_
_entity.id
_entity.type
_entity.pdbx_description
1 polymer ?
#
loop_
_entity_poly.entity_id
_entity_poly.type
_entity_poly.pdbx_seq_one_letter_code
_entity_poly.pdbx_strand_id
1 'polypeptide(L)'
;MFDQTSNWMEQESYPDYDTTSTERRRRRSTNTRRRHDNGTNNSYGDTVFKDLNGRITAFRYNEHGTVYSFEYDREGQVNSINRSDGWVWRRVETSAFRGWVVRNYWESWKVDSDDCGNVEIDDAGVRATGANADLMGLPERV
;
A
#
# COMPACT_ATOMS: atom_id res chain seq x y z
N MET A 1 -33.36 -46.06 -50.74
CA MET A 1 -32.06 -45.91 -51.42
C MET A 1 -31.38 -44.70 -50.81
N PHE A 2 -30.07 -44.83 -50.58
CA PHE A 2 -29.27 -44.15 -49.56
C PHE A 2 -29.21 -42.62 -49.65
N ASP A 3 -29.15 -42.02 -48.45
CA ASP A 3 -28.72 -40.66 -48.11
C ASP A 3 -27.36 -40.29 -48.70
N GLN A 4 -27.19 -38.99 -49.01
CA GLN A 4 -25.92 -38.29 -48.86
C GLN A 4 -26.18 -36.79 -48.72
N THR A 5 -26.32 -36.34 -47.48
CA THR A 5 -26.13 -34.96 -47.07
C THR A 5 -24.65 -34.63 -47.20
N SER A 6 -24.31 -33.66 -48.05
CA SER A 6 -22.92 -33.19 -48.19
C SER A 6 -22.49 -32.48 -46.90
N ASN A 7 -21.68 -33.20 -46.11
CA ASN A 7 -20.83 -32.69 -45.04
C ASN A 7 -19.86 -31.63 -45.60
N TRP A 8 -20.18 -30.35 -45.38
CA TRP A 8 -19.24 -29.22 -45.52
C TRP A 8 -18.76 -28.75 -44.14
N MET A 9 -18.33 -29.69 -43.31
CA MET A 9 -17.56 -29.42 -42.10
C MET A 9 -16.34 -30.35 -42.10
N GLU A 10 -15.34 -29.97 -42.90
CA GLU A 10 -13.99 -30.46 -42.67
C GLU A 10 -13.47 -29.84 -41.37
N GLN A 11 -13.04 -30.73 -40.49
CA GLN A 11 -12.33 -30.51 -39.26
C GLN A 11 -11.14 -29.58 -39.43
N GLU A 12 -11.23 -28.37 -38.89
CA GLU A 12 -10.06 -27.73 -38.31
C GLU A 12 -10.10 -28.00 -36.81
N SER A 13 -9.11 -28.76 -36.37
CA SER A 13 -8.80 -29.11 -34.99
C SER A 13 -8.67 -27.86 -34.12
N TYR A 14 -9.72 -27.53 -33.37
CA TYR A 14 -9.59 -26.62 -32.23
C TYR A 14 -9.00 -27.39 -31.05
N PRO A 15 -7.85 -26.97 -30.49
CA PRO A 15 -7.34 -27.57 -29.27
C PRO A 15 -8.29 -27.27 -28.11
N ASP A 16 -8.52 -28.30 -27.29
CA ASP A 16 -9.21 -28.24 -26.01
C ASP A 16 -8.76 -27.00 -25.22
N TYR A 17 -9.68 -26.05 -25.03
CA TYR A 17 -9.52 -25.02 -24.02
C TYR A 17 -9.78 -25.68 -22.66
N ASP A 18 -8.72 -26.25 -22.11
CA ASP A 18 -8.64 -26.68 -20.72
C ASP A 18 -9.03 -25.49 -19.81
N THR A 19 -10.21 -25.60 -19.21
CA THR A 19 -10.83 -24.62 -18.31
C THR A 19 -10.19 -24.64 -16.92
N THR A 20 -8.85 -24.68 -16.85
CA THR A 20 -8.07 -24.63 -15.59
C THR A 20 -7.21 -23.36 -15.45
N SER A 21 -7.37 -22.38 -16.34
CA SER A 21 -6.62 -21.11 -16.30
C SER A 21 -7.14 -20.09 -15.28
N THR A 22 -8.27 -20.35 -14.61
CA THR A 22 -8.86 -19.47 -13.58
C THR A 22 -8.20 -19.58 -12.20
N GLU A 23 -7.26 -20.52 -12.01
CA GLU A 23 -6.84 -20.92 -10.65
C GLU A 23 -5.38 -20.59 -10.30
N ARG A 24 -4.60 -20.02 -11.22
CA ARG A 24 -3.17 -19.71 -11.00
C ARG A 24 -2.83 -18.24 -10.72
N ARG A 25 -3.82 -17.34 -10.67
CA ARG A 25 -3.62 -15.92 -10.27
C ARG A 25 -4.18 -15.54 -8.90
N ARG A 26 -4.52 -16.53 -8.06
CA ARG A 26 -4.98 -16.32 -6.67
C ARG A 26 -3.91 -16.56 -5.59
N ARG A 27 -2.62 -16.62 -5.94
CA ARG A 27 -1.52 -16.85 -4.96
C ARG A 27 -0.44 -15.76 -4.95
N ARG A 28 -0.88 -14.51 -4.95
CA ARG A 28 -0.14 -13.44 -4.27
C ARG A 28 -1.08 -12.63 -3.39
N SER A 29 -1.95 -13.34 -2.66
CA SER A 29 -2.24 -12.91 -1.29
C SER A 29 -0.92 -13.09 -0.56
N THR A 30 -0.14 -12.02 -0.51
CA THR A 30 0.85 -11.82 0.55
C THR A 30 0.05 -11.86 1.84
N ASN A 31 -0.12 -13.07 2.35
CA ASN A 31 -0.34 -13.37 3.73
C ASN A 31 0.92 -12.88 4.47
N THR A 32 1.10 -11.55 4.50
CA THR A 32 1.88 -10.89 5.55
C THR A 32 1.14 -11.30 6.79
N ARG A 33 1.70 -12.35 7.42
CA ARG A 33 1.36 -12.80 8.76
C ARG A 33 0.92 -11.57 9.52
N ARG A 34 -0.35 -11.56 9.91
CA ARG A 34 -0.87 -10.71 10.98
C ARG A 34 0.06 -10.98 12.16
N ARG A 35 1.16 -10.25 12.23
CA ARG A 35 1.92 -10.12 13.47
C ARG A 35 0.89 -9.63 14.47
N HIS A 36 1.05 -10.06 15.71
CA HIS A 36 0.17 -9.69 16.80
C HIS A 36 0.23 -8.17 17.00
N ASP A 37 -0.46 -7.44 16.13
CA ASP A 37 -0.67 -6.01 16.20
C ASP A 37 -1.73 -5.84 17.28
N ASN A 38 -1.27 -5.66 18.52
CA ASN A 38 -2.15 -5.31 19.61
C ASN A 38 -2.64 -3.88 19.37
N GLY A 39 -3.81 -3.77 18.74
CA GLY A 39 -4.49 -2.49 18.54
C GLY A 39 -4.84 -1.89 19.89
N THR A 40 -4.26 -0.74 20.20
CA THR A 40 -4.59 0.07 21.38
C THR A 40 -5.26 1.35 20.94
N ASN A 41 -6.33 1.76 21.63
CA ASN A 41 -6.94 3.05 21.34
C ASN A 41 -6.14 4.17 22.00
N ASN A 42 -5.84 5.23 21.24
CA ASN A 42 -5.23 6.44 21.80
C ASN A 42 -6.28 7.30 22.53
N SER A 43 -5.84 8.41 23.14
CA SER A 43 -6.71 9.39 23.82
C SER A 43 -7.73 10.05 22.89
N TYR A 44 -7.54 9.96 21.57
CA TYR A 44 -8.41 10.51 20.54
C TYR A 44 -9.40 9.47 19.99
N GLY A 45 -9.36 8.24 20.47
CA GLY A 45 -10.20 7.14 20.01
C GLY A 45 -9.76 6.49 18.69
N ASP A 46 -8.57 6.82 18.19
CA ASP A 46 -7.94 6.16 17.04
C ASP A 46 -7.29 4.85 17.48
N THR A 47 -7.24 3.88 16.56
CA THR A 47 -6.59 2.60 16.84
C THR A 47 -5.16 2.62 16.35
N VAL A 48 -4.21 2.46 17.27
CA VAL A 48 -2.77 2.37 17.00
C VAL A 48 -2.35 0.91 17.11
N PHE A 49 -1.68 0.41 16.09
CA PHE A 49 -1.12 -0.93 16.05
C PHE A 49 0.39 -0.84 16.26
N LYS A 50 0.93 -1.64 17.18
CA LYS A 50 2.36 -1.64 17.52
C LYS A 50 2.94 -3.04 17.37
N ASP A 51 4.18 -3.14 16.88
CA ASP A 51 4.96 -4.38 16.87
C ASP A 51 5.45 -4.72 18.30
N LEU A 52 6.07 -5.89 18.46
CA LEU A 52 6.65 -6.38 19.71
C LEU A 52 7.69 -5.42 20.34
N ASN A 53 8.29 -4.55 19.52
CA ASN A 53 9.25 -3.54 19.95
C ASN A 53 8.59 -2.20 20.33
N GLY A 54 7.25 -2.13 20.36
CA GLY A 54 6.49 -0.91 20.67
C GLY A 54 6.43 0.11 19.52
N ARG A 55 6.96 -0.22 18.33
CA ARG A 55 6.93 0.65 17.14
C ARG A 55 5.57 0.60 16.46
N ILE A 56 5.05 1.74 16.03
CA ILE A 56 3.73 1.83 15.39
C ILE A 56 3.79 1.27 13.97
N THR A 57 3.09 0.17 13.70
CA THR A 57 3.04 -0.49 12.39
C THR A 57 1.86 -0.02 11.55
N ALA A 58 0.77 0.37 12.19
CA ALA A 58 -0.39 0.95 11.53
C ALA A 58 -1.16 1.89 12.46
N PHE A 59 -1.87 2.83 11.85
CA PHE A 59 -2.68 3.82 12.54
C PHE A 59 -4.01 3.95 11.83
N ARG A 60 -5.12 3.84 12.57
CA ARG A 60 -6.47 4.00 12.03
C ARG A 60 -7.10 5.25 12.62
N TYR A 61 -7.23 6.28 11.80
CA TYR A 61 -7.94 7.50 12.17
C TYR A 61 -9.44 7.21 12.23
N ASN A 62 -10.05 7.45 13.39
CA ASN A 62 -11.46 7.13 13.62
C ASN A 62 -12.39 8.07 12.82
N GLU A 63 -12.01 9.34 12.69
CA GLU A 63 -12.80 10.38 11.99
C GLU A 63 -13.07 10.04 10.51
N HIS A 64 -12.11 9.41 9.83
CA HIS A 64 -12.20 9.09 8.41
C HIS A 64 -12.25 7.58 8.12
N GLY A 65 -12.20 6.75 9.16
CA GLY A 65 -12.06 5.29 9.03
C GLY A 65 -10.83 4.84 8.23
N THR A 66 -9.89 5.75 7.99
CA THR A 66 -8.76 5.55 7.08
C THR A 66 -7.59 4.92 7.83
N VAL A 67 -7.02 3.86 7.26
CA VAL A 67 -5.89 3.16 7.84
C VAL A 67 -4.61 3.55 7.13
N TYR A 68 -3.62 3.95 7.90
CA TYR A 68 -2.25 4.17 7.48
C TYR A 68 -1.42 2.98 7.97
N SER A 69 -0.58 2.43 7.10
CA SER A 69 0.39 1.40 7.46
C SER A 69 1.80 1.87 7.13
N PHE A 70 2.74 1.49 7.98
CA PHE A 70 4.10 2.00 7.96
C PHE A 70 5.09 0.85 7.79
N GLU A 71 6.01 1.02 6.86
CA GLU A 71 7.14 0.14 6.66
C GLU A 71 8.42 0.86 7.06
N TYR A 72 9.24 0.19 7.86
CA TYR A 72 10.50 0.71 8.35
C TYR A 72 11.68 0.05 7.65
N ASP A 73 12.78 0.79 7.52
CA ASP A 73 14.06 0.24 7.08
C ASP A 73 14.78 -0.50 8.25
N ARG A 74 16.02 -0.93 7.98
CA ARG A 74 16.85 -1.64 8.97
C ARG A 74 17.30 -0.75 10.12
N GLU A 75 17.37 0.56 9.90
CA GLU A 75 17.75 1.56 10.90
C GLU A 75 16.54 1.96 11.77
N GLY A 76 15.34 1.54 11.38
CA GLY A 76 14.10 1.85 12.07
C GLY A 76 13.48 3.18 11.66
N GLN A 77 13.92 3.75 10.54
CA GLN A 77 13.32 4.93 9.95
C GLN A 77 12.18 4.53 9.02
N VAL A 78 11.19 5.42 8.86
CA VAL A 78 10.06 5.18 7.97
C VAL A 78 10.55 5.20 6.52
N ASN A 79 10.27 4.14 5.79
CA ASN A 79 10.64 3.95 4.39
C ASN A 79 9.43 4.00 3.45
N SER A 80 8.26 3.53 3.91
CA SER A 80 7.02 3.60 3.15
C SER A 80 5.83 3.85 4.06
N ILE A 81 4.89 4.65 3.59
CA ILE A 81 3.59 4.87 4.21
C ILE A 81 2.54 4.48 3.18
N ASN A 82 1.56 3.67 3.55
CA ASN A 82 0.44 3.33 2.69
C ASN A 82 -0.86 3.72 3.38
N ARG A 83 -1.74 4.38 2.63
CA ARG A 83 -3.09 4.70 3.08
C ARG A 83 -4.07 3.73 2.41
N SER A 84 -5.11 3.34 3.15
CA SER A 84 -6.08 2.32 2.73
C SER A 84 -6.87 2.67 1.46
N ASP A 85 -6.85 3.92 1.03
CA ASP A 85 -7.50 4.41 -0.20
C ASP A 85 -6.56 4.45 -1.42
N GLY A 86 -5.32 3.97 -1.27
CA GLY A 86 -4.38 3.79 -2.38
C GLY A 86 -3.29 4.85 -2.49
N TRP A 87 -3.23 5.81 -1.57
CA TRP A 87 -2.07 6.70 -1.48
C TRP A 87 -0.85 5.98 -0.89
N VAL A 88 0.31 6.24 -1.47
CA VAL A 88 1.59 5.68 -1.06
C VAL A 88 2.63 6.79 -1.03
N TRP A 89 3.31 6.91 0.10
CA TRP A 89 4.51 7.70 0.27
C TRP A 89 5.68 6.74 0.31
N ARG A 90 6.67 6.94 -0.55
CA ARG A 90 7.88 6.14 -0.56
C ARG A 90 9.09 7.04 -0.41
N ARG A 91 9.92 6.75 0.59
CA ARG A 91 11.21 7.39 0.75
C ARG A 91 12.12 6.97 -0.39
N VAL A 92 12.83 7.93 -0.96
CA VAL A 92 13.79 7.71 -2.03
C VAL A 92 15.09 8.36 -1.62
N GLU A 93 16.15 7.57 -1.61
CA GLU A 93 17.50 8.02 -1.31
C GLU A 93 18.44 7.59 -2.44
N THR A 94 18.63 8.48 -3.40
CA THR A 94 19.53 8.27 -4.53
C THR A 94 20.50 9.43 -4.62
N SER A 95 21.53 9.30 -5.44
CA SER A 95 22.45 10.41 -5.72
C SER A 95 21.77 11.58 -6.45
N ALA A 96 20.67 11.32 -7.17
CA ALA A 96 19.97 12.32 -7.97
C ALA A 96 18.77 12.96 -7.24
N PHE A 97 18.24 12.30 -6.22
CA PHE A 97 17.07 12.78 -5.47
C PHE A 97 17.04 12.14 -4.08
N ARG A 98 16.76 12.97 -3.08
CA ARG A 98 16.52 12.58 -1.69
C ARG A 98 15.22 13.20 -1.23
N GLY A 99 14.35 12.40 -0.64
CA GLY A 99 13.05 12.86 -0.16
C GLY A 99 11.97 11.81 -0.34
N TRP A 100 10.76 12.25 -0.64
CA TRP A 100 9.59 11.40 -0.75
C TRP A 100 8.92 11.50 -2.10
N VAL A 101 8.46 10.35 -2.59
CA VAL A 101 7.55 10.27 -3.72
C VAL A 101 6.18 9.92 -3.17
N VAL A 102 5.24 10.84 -3.33
CA VAL A 102 3.84 10.67 -2.95
C VAL A 102 3.05 10.37 -4.20
N ARG A 103 2.24 9.31 -4.17
CA ARG A 103 1.47 8.90 -5.35
C ARG A 103 0.20 8.15 -5.00
N ASN A 104 -0.78 8.24 -5.88
CA ASN A 104 -1.90 7.30 -5.98
C ASN A 104 -2.01 6.80 -7.43
N TYR A 105 -3.19 6.36 -7.85
CA TYR A 105 -3.43 5.89 -9.20
C TYR A 105 -3.48 7.02 -10.26
N TRP A 106 -3.80 8.25 -9.87
CA TRP A 106 -4.11 9.38 -10.75
C TRP A 106 -3.03 10.47 -10.72
N GLU A 107 -2.33 10.57 -9.61
CA GLU A 107 -1.47 11.69 -9.27
C GLU A 107 -0.18 11.20 -8.62
N SER A 108 0.89 11.95 -8.84
CA SER A 108 2.15 11.77 -8.14
C SER A 108 2.93 13.07 -8.07
N TRP A 109 3.59 13.32 -6.96
CA TRP A 109 4.55 14.40 -6.81
C TRP A 109 5.76 13.95 -5.97
N LYS A 110 6.78 14.80 -5.96
CA LYS A 110 8.01 14.61 -5.20
C LYS A 110 8.12 15.74 -4.18
N VAL A 111 8.58 15.39 -2.99
CA VAL A 111 8.88 16.34 -1.92
C VAL A 111 10.34 16.15 -1.55
N ASP A 112 11.16 17.20 -1.62
CA ASP A 112 12.57 17.10 -1.28
C ASP A 112 12.75 16.85 0.22
N SER A 113 13.83 16.15 0.58
CA SER A 113 14.24 15.95 1.97
C SER A 113 14.42 17.27 2.73
N ASP A 114 14.89 18.33 2.07
CA ASP A 114 15.08 19.64 2.70
C ASP A 114 13.73 20.31 3.04
N ASP A 115 12.68 19.99 2.28
CA ASP A 115 11.33 20.52 2.47
C ASP A 115 10.54 19.75 3.53
N CYS A 116 10.58 18.41 3.50
CA CYS A 116 9.79 17.56 4.40
C CYS A 116 10.48 17.26 5.73
N GLY A 117 11.80 17.38 5.82
CA GLY A 117 12.54 16.93 7.00
C GLY A 117 12.32 15.44 7.30
N ASN A 118 12.23 15.09 8.59
CA ASN A 118 11.98 13.72 9.02
C ASN A 118 10.47 13.44 9.10
N VAL A 119 10.11 12.17 8.91
CA VAL A 119 8.74 11.69 9.19
C VAL A 119 8.74 11.02 10.56
N GLU A 120 7.92 11.55 11.45
CA GLU A 120 7.71 11.02 12.80
C GLU A 120 6.33 10.38 12.89
N ILE A 121 6.26 9.25 13.60
CA ILE A 121 5.02 8.55 13.89
C ILE A 121 4.92 8.40 15.40
N ASP A 122 3.86 8.97 15.98
CA ASP A 122 3.55 8.90 17.40
C ASP A 122 2.09 8.48 17.63
N ASP A 123 1.66 8.48 18.89
CA ASP A 123 0.29 8.11 19.25
C ASP A 123 -0.76 9.15 18.80
N ALA A 124 -0.34 10.36 18.38
CA ALA A 124 -1.23 11.37 17.80
C ALA A 124 -1.38 11.21 16.28
N GLY A 125 -0.37 10.64 15.61
CA GLY A 125 -0.45 10.30 14.20
C GLY A 125 0.89 10.27 13.48
N VAL A 126 0.85 10.54 12.18
CA VAL A 126 2.04 10.68 11.33
C VAL A 126 2.18 12.13 10.89
N ARG A 127 3.39 12.70 11.02
CA ARG A 127 3.71 14.06 10.60
C ARG A 127 5.10 14.16 9.99
N ALA A 128 5.31 15.17 9.16
CA ALA A 128 6.62 15.57 8.70
C ALA A 128 7.13 16.74 9.56
N THR A 129 8.45 16.87 9.74
CA THR A 129 9.05 17.88 10.64
C THR A 129 9.70 19.04 9.89
N GLY A 130 9.70 19.02 8.56
CA GLY A 130 10.32 20.04 7.72
C GLY A 130 9.51 21.34 7.66
N ALA A 131 10.14 22.38 7.11
CA ALA A 131 9.51 23.70 6.99
C ALA A 131 8.30 23.70 6.04
N ASN A 132 8.28 22.78 5.08
CA ASN A 132 7.22 22.62 4.09
C ASN A 132 6.55 21.24 4.25
N ALA A 133 6.31 20.81 5.50
CA ALA A 133 5.71 19.53 5.85
C ALA A 133 4.34 19.30 5.17
N ASP A 134 3.56 20.37 4.97
CA ASP A 134 2.26 20.35 4.26
C ASP A 134 2.34 19.74 2.85
N LEU A 135 3.49 19.85 2.17
CA LEU A 135 3.70 19.27 0.83
C LEU A 135 3.61 17.74 0.84
N MET A 136 3.81 17.12 2.00
CA MET A 136 3.63 15.68 2.15
C MET A 136 2.15 15.27 2.11
N GLY A 137 1.21 16.16 2.39
CA GLY A 137 -0.23 15.82 2.41
C GLY A 137 -0.56 14.72 3.43
N LEU A 138 0.22 14.63 4.51
CA LEU A 138 -0.07 13.75 5.63
C LEU A 138 -1.20 14.35 6.48
N PRO A 139 -1.99 13.52 7.17
CA PRO A 139 -3.03 13.97 8.09
C PRO A 139 -2.38 14.57 9.35
N GLU A 140 -1.82 15.76 9.22
CA GLU A 140 -1.29 16.50 10.36
C GLU A 140 -2.46 16.90 11.25
N ARG A 141 -2.49 16.35 12.47
CA ARG A 141 -3.35 16.87 13.52
C ARG A 141 -2.59 17.97 14.25
N VAL A 142 -3.09 19.21 14.08
CA VAL A 142 -2.67 20.41 14.79
C VAL A 142 -3.10 20.36 16.24
#